data_AF-A0A126V076-F1
#
_entry.id   AF-A0A126V076-F1
#
_cell.length_a   1.000
_cell.length_b   1.000
_cell.length_c   1.000
_cell.angle_alpha   90.00
_cell.angle_beta   90.00
_cell.angle_gamma   90.00
#
_symmetry.space_group_name_H-M   'P 1'
#
loop_
_entity.id
_entity.type
_entity.pdbx_description
1 polymer ?
#
loop_
_entity_poly.entity_id
_entity_poly.type
_entity_poly.pdbx_seq_one_letter_code
_entity_poly.pdbx_strand_id
1 'polypeptide(L)'
;MRKLEGQILLSASDLMRFMGCAHATTLDIERMNGRGPSPRADSEDAALLQKQGNAHEEGYLKKLKSSGANVVEIASGNLTANALETRHILSTGPDVVFQGAFYSGNWGGWSDFLERVDRPSSLGDFSFEVTDTKLKRTPHPKHLLQLSLYSDLLSEIQGVEPEFASVELGTGDRATFRMKDFSAYARAARHRLEEFVATQTPTRPMPCSDCGLCRWEDHCKSVWIKEDSLFNVANVSRAQVKKLEAADVNTLQELSELDHPVRGIRVGTVDKFQGQEAPVCLVSMTASSADETPRGMEFLFSLNRINVAVSRAKGLSLVFGAPQLREAKCNTVEQMMLVDTLCALPDFNNLSKL
;
A
#
# COMPACT_ATOMS: atom_id res chain seq x y z
N MET A 1 -14.03 -2.60 11.77
CA MET A 1 -15.45 -3.00 11.69
C MET A 1 -15.83 -3.62 13.01
N ARG A 2 -17.06 -3.39 13.46
CA ARG A 2 -17.61 -4.02 14.67
C ARG A 2 -19.10 -4.28 14.51
N LYS A 3 -19.65 -5.18 15.33
CA LYS A 3 -21.11 -5.35 15.41
C LYS A 3 -21.69 -4.33 16.40
N LEU A 4 -22.73 -3.63 15.97
CA LEU A 4 -23.56 -2.78 16.82
C LEU A 4 -25.01 -3.14 16.54
N GLU A 5 -25.76 -3.55 17.56
CA GLU A 5 -27.19 -3.91 17.43
C GLU A 5 -27.50 -4.95 16.33
N GLY A 6 -26.57 -5.89 16.10
CA GLY A 6 -26.70 -6.93 15.08
C GLY A 6 -26.33 -6.50 13.65
N GLN A 7 -25.99 -5.23 13.44
CA GLN A 7 -25.52 -4.68 12.17
C GLN A 7 -24.00 -4.46 12.17
N ILE A 8 -23.40 -4.41 10.97
CA ILE A 8 -21.98 -4.13 10.81
C ILE A 8 -21.80 -2.62 10.76
N LEU A 9 -21.08 -2.09 11.74
CA LEU A 9 -20.65 -0.70 11.76
C LEU A 9 -19.29 -0.56 11.07
N LEU A 10 -19.25 0.34 10.09
CA LEU A 10 -18.11 0.74 9.29
C LEU A 10 -17.53 2.06 9.79
N SER A 11 -16.21 2.17 9.71
CA SER A 11 -15.45 3.39 10.06
C SER A 11 -14.61 3.89 8.89
N ALA A 12 -14.07 5.11 9.01
CA ALA A 12 -13.09 5.63 8.05
C ALA A 12 -11.91 4.67 7.84
N SER A 13 -11.40 4.08 8.93
CA SER A 13 -10.32 3.11 8.90
C SER A 13 -10.67 1.83 8.14
N ASP A 14 -11.93 1.41 8.17
CA ASP A 14 -12.40 0.26 7.39
C ASP A 14 -12.47 0.57 5.90
N LEU A 15 -12.93 1.77 5.54
CA LEU A 15 -12.91 2.26 4.17
C LEU A 15 -11.48 2.35 3.63
N MET A 16 -10.56 2.94 4.40
CA MET A 16 -9.15 3.04 4.02
C MET A 16 -8.49 1.66 3.85
N ARG A 17 -8.85 0.69 4.69
CA ARG A 17 -8.35 -0.68 4.59
C ARG A 17 -8.88 -1.38 3.35
N PHE A 18 -10.19 -1.29 3.10
CA PHE A 18 -10.82 -1.88 1.92
C PHE A 18 -10.25 -1.33 0.61
N MET A 19 -10.10 -0.01 0.52
CA MET A 19 -9.52 0.67 -0.64
C MET A 19 -8.05 0.28 -0.88
N GLY A 20 -7.36 -0.17 0.16
CA GLY A 20 -6.01 -0.72 0.07
C GLY A 20 -5.96 -2.20 -0.31
N CYS A 21 -6.76 -3.01 0.39
CA CYS A 21 -6.78 -4.46 0.26
C CYS A 21 -8.16 -5.02 0.67
N ALA A 22 -8.97 -5.42 -0.31
CA ALA A 22 -10.26 -6.07 -0.06
C ALA A 22 -10.12 -7.38 0.73
N HIS A 23 -9.01 -8.11 0.55
CA HIS A 23 -8.75 -9.34 1.31
C HIS A 23 -8.57 -9.07 2.82
N ALA A 24 -7.95 -7.94 3.19
CA ALA A 24 -7.86 -7.54 4.59
C ALA A 24 -9.25 -7.28 5.21
N THR A 25 -10.18 -6.73 4.43
CA THR A 25 -11.59 -6.57 4.83
C THR A 25 -12.29 -7.92 4.98
N THR A 26 -12.05 -8.90 4.09
CA THR A 26 -12.54 -10.28 4.26
C THR A 26 -12.10 -10.86 5.61
N LEU A 27 -10.81 -10.76 5.93
CA LEU A 27 -10.27 -11.29 7.19
C LEU A 27 -10.83 -10.57 8.42
N ASP A 28 -11.07 -9.26 8.34
CA ASP A 28 -11.76 -8.52 9.41
C ASP A 28 -13.22 -9.01 9.60
N ILE A 29 -13.95 -9.32 8.52
CA ILE A 29 -15.31 -9.88 8.58
C ILE A 29 -15.30 -11.27 9.21
N GLU A 30 -14.35 -12.12 8.81
CA GLU A 30 -14.18 -13.45 9.40
C GLU A 30 -13.91 -13.35 10.90
N ARG A 31 -12.95 -12.51 11.30
CA ARG A 31 -12.58 -12.29 12.70
C ARG A 31 -13.75 -11.79 13.53
N MET A 32 -14.51 -10.84 13.00
CA MET A 32 -15.71 -10.30 13.65
C MET A 32 -16.81 -11.36 13.83
N ASN A 33 -16.83 -12.37 12.97
CA ASN A 33 -17.74 -13.52 13.07
C ASN A 33 -17.16 -14.68 13.90
N GLY A 34 -16.05 -14.47 14.60
CA GLY A 34 -15.39 -15.50 15.42
C GLY A 34 -14.68 -16.59 14.60
N ARG A 35 -14.42 -16.34 13.31
CA ARG A 35 -13.67 -17.20 12.40
C ARG A 35 -12.37 -16.53 11.97
N GLY A 36 -11.56 -17.21 11.17
CA GLY A 36 -10.35 -16.62 10.57
C GLY A 36 -9.16 -16.49 11.53
N PRO A 37 -8.05 -15.90 11.04
CA PRO A 37 -6.79 -15.85 11.77
C PRO A 37 -6.82 -14.87 12.95
N SER A 38 -5.79 -14.95 13.80
CA SER A 38 -5.45 -13.88 14.73
C SER A 38 -4.57 -12.84 14.02
N PRO A 39 -4.78 -11.54 14.28
CA PRO A 39 -3.90 -10.50 13.77
C PRO A 39 -2.51 -10.65 14.39
N ARG A 40 -1.47 -10.21 13.68
CA ARG A 40 -0.13 -10.12 14.28
C ARG A 40 -0.11 -9.14 15.44
N ALA A 41 0.86 -9.32 16.34
CA ALA A 41 1.12 -8.34 17.39
C ALA A 41 1.53 -6.99 16.76
N ASP A 42 1.14 -5.90 17.41
CA ASP A 42 1.63 -4.57 17.04
C ASP A 42 3.15 -4.55 17.16
N SER A 43 3.84 -4.07 16.12
CA SER A 43 5.28 -3.86 16.23
C SER A 43 5.58 -2.69 17.16
N GLU A 44 6.79 -2.67 17.72
CA GLU A 44 7.28 -1.52 18.49
C GLU A 44 7.16 -0.21 17.70
N ASP A 45 7.45 -0.25 16.39
CA ASP A 45 7.27 0.87 15.47
C ASP A 45 5.81 1.32 15.37
N ALA A 46 4.84 0.39 15.33
CA ALA A 46 3.43 0.72 15.26
C ALA A 46 2.94 1.39 16.57
N ALA A 47 3.40 0.90 17.72
CA ALA A 47 3.11 1.52 19.02
C ALA A 47 3.73 2.92 19.13
N LEU A 48 4.96 3.10 18.63
CA LEU A 48 5.61 4.40 18.59
C LEU A 48 4.86 5.39 17.68
N LEU A 49 4.43 4.96 16.50
CA LEU A 49 3.65 5.77 15.57
C LEU A 49 2.31 6.20 16.19
N GLN A 50 1.61 5.31 16.88
CA GLN A 50 0.37 5.65 17.59
C GLN A 50 0.62 6.70 18.68
N LYS A 51 1.66 6.53 19.49
CA LYS A 51 2.01 7.48 20.55
C LYS A 51 2.36 8.86 19.99
N GLN A 52 3.13 8.90 18.90
CA GLN A 52 3.45 10.16 18.21
C GLN A 52 2.19 10.81 17.64
N GLY A 53 1.27 10.01 17.07
CA GLY A 53 -0.01 10.48 16.55
C GLY A 53 -0.78 11.22 17.63
N ASN A 54 -1.05 10.55 18.76
CA ASN A 54 -1.75 11.13 19.90
C ASN A 54 -1.09 12.43 20.40
N ALA A 55 0.24 12.46 20.49
CA ALA A 55 0.97 13.65 20.92
C ALA A 55 0.83 14.83 19.95
N HIS A 56 0.69 14.56 18.64
CA HIS A 56 0.45 15.58 17.62
C HIS A 56 -0.98 16.14 17.72
N GLU A 57 -1.99 15.28 17.92
CA GLU A 57 -3.38 15.74 18.13
C GLU A 57 -3.47 16.60 19.40
N GLU A 58 -2.87 16.15 20.51
CA GLU A 58 -2.80 16.91 21.76
C GLU A 58 -2.04 18.23 21.62
N GLY A 59 -0.97 18.25 20.81
CA GLY A 59 -0.21 19.45 20.50
C GLY A 59 -1.04 20.50 19.77
N TYR A 60 -1.83 20.06 18.79
CA TYR A 60 -2.74 20.94 18.06
C TYR A 60 -3.89 21.43 18.94
N LEU A 61 -4.47 20.57 19.79
CA LEU A 61 -5.47 20.96 20.78
C LEU A 61 -4.96 22.06 21.72
N LYS A 62 -3.72 21.92 22.23
CA LYS A 62 -3.08 22.94 23.08
C LYS A 62 -2.93 24.27 22.35
N LYS A 63 -2.55 24.24 21.06
CA LYS A 63 -2.44 25.44 20.22
C LYS A 63 -3.78 26.16 20.11
N LEU A 64 -4.87 25.44 19.83
CA LEU A 64 -6.22 26.01 19.74
C LEU A 64 -6.71 26.60 21.06
N LYS A 65 -6.48 25.93 22.18
CA LYS A 65 -6.81 26.49 23.51
C LYS A 65 -6.02 27.76 23.81
N SER A 66 -4.74 27.78 23.43
CA SER A 66 -3.86 28.94 23.65
C SER A 66 -4.23 30.16 22.81
N SER A 67 -4.93 29.99 21.68
CA SER A 67 -5.41 31.11 20.86
C SER A 67 -6.67 31.78 21.42
N GLY A 68 -7.22 31.26 22.53
CA GLY A 68 -8.44 31.78 23.15
C GLY A 68 -9.74 31.26 22.52
N ALA A 69 -9.66 30.25 21.65
CA ALA A 69 -10.85 29.63 21.07
C ALA A 69 -11.67 28.90 22.15
N ASN A 70 -12.99 28.98 22.07
CA ASN A 70 -13.90 28.16 22.86
C ASN A 70 -13.86 26.72 22.35
N VAL A 71 -13.02 25.88 22.97
CA VAL A 71 -12.85 24.46 22.62
C VAL A 71 -13.64 23.58 23.58
N VAL A 72 -14.50 22.74 23.04
CA VAL A 72 -15.23 21.70 23.79
C VAL A 72 -14.66 20.32 23.43
N GLU A 73 -14.29 19.54 24.43
CA GLU A 73 -13.77 18.19 24.24
C GLU A 73 -14.83 17.15 24.57
N ILE A 74 -14.97 16.13 23.72
CA ILE A 74 -15.86 15.01 23.97
C ILE A 74 -15.04 13.85 24.54
N ALA A 75 -15.42 13.40 25.74
CA ALA A 75 -14.73 12.30 26.38
C ALA A 75 -14.87 11.01 25.56
N SER A 76 -13.78 10.25 25.42
CA SER A 76 -13.83 8.95 24.74
C SER A 76 -14.81 8.01 25.43
N GLY A 77 -15.73 7.42 24.65
CA GLY A 77 -16.83 6.65 25.22
C GLY A 77 -17.59 5.81 24.20
N ASN A 78 -18.86 5.56 24.52
CA ASN A 78 -19.76 4.84 23.63
C ASN A 78 -20.08 5.73 22.41
N LEU A 79 -19.92 5.19 21.19
CA LEU A 79 -20.11 5.99 19.97
C LEU A 79 -21.49 6.62 19.86
N THR A 80 -22.55 5.88 20.17
CA THR A 80 -23.93 6.39 20.05
C THR A 80 -24.17 7.52 21.05
N ALA A 81 -23.70 7.36 22.29
CA ALA A 81 -23.79 8.41 23.30
C ALA A 81 -22.97 9.66 22.90
N ASN A 82 -21.72 9.46 22.48
CA ASN A 82 -20.86 10.56 22.03
C ASN A 82 -21.43 11.25 20.79
N ALA A 83 -22.09 10.54 19.87
CA ALA A 83 -22.70 11.14 18.69
C ALA A 83 -23.90 12.04 19.07
N LEU A 84 -24.71 11.62 20.05
CA LEU A 84 -25.78 12.47 20.60
C LEU A 84 -25.21 13.70 21.31
N GLU A 85 -24.16 13.52 22.11
CA GLU A 85 -23.45 14.61 22.78
C GLU A 85 -22.84 15.59 21.77
N THR A 86 -22.20 15.08 20.70
CA THR A 86 -21.65 15.89 19.61
C THR A 86 -22.74 16.76 18.99
N ARG A 87 -23.90 16.19 18.65
CA ARG A 87 -25.03 16.94 18.09
C ARG A 87 -25.49 18.06 19.01
N HIS A 88 -25.57 17.80 20.32
CA HIS A 88 -25.94 18.81 21.30
C HIS A 88 -24.89 19.92 21.39
N ILE A 89 -23.61 19.58 21.46
CA ILE A 89 -22.51 20.56 21.53
C ILE A 89 -22.48 21.43 20.27
N LEU A 90 -22.62 20.85 19.07
CA LEU A 90 -22.65 21.61 17.82
C LEU A 90 -23.77 22.66 17.80
N SER A 91 -24.93 22.39 18.42
CA SER A 91 -26.02 23.38 18.53
C SER A 91 -25.72 24.55 19.47
N THR A 92 -24.72 24.43 20.34
CA THR A 92 -24.26 25.53 21.20
C THR A 92 -23.24 26.44 20.51
N GLY A 93 -22.72 26.02 19.34
CA GLY A 93 -21.82 26.80 18.50
C GLY A 93 -20.46 27.15 19.10
N PRO A 94 -19.71 26.21 19.72
CA PRO A 94 -18.33 26.47 20.13
C PRO A 94 -17.44 26.75 18.91
N ASP A 95 -16.26 27.35 19.13
CA ASP A 95 -15.31 27.59 18.03
C ASP A 95 -14.74 26.27 17.51
N VAL A 96 -14.49 25.31 18.42
CA VAL A 96 -13.95 23.99 18.07
C VAL A 96 -14.56 22.89 18.94
N VAL A 97 -14.87 21.76 18.33
CA VAL A 97 -15.17 20.50 19.03
C VAL A 97 -14.03 19.51 18.79
N PHE A 98 -13.40 19.02 19.84
CA PHE A 98 -12.37 17.98 19.79
C PHE A 98 -12.98 16.60 20.05
N GLN A 99 -12.58 15.61 19.25
CA GLN A 99 -13.08 14.23 19.29
C GLN A 99 -14.59 14.12 19.03
N GLY A 100 -15.09 14.92 18.08
CA GLY A 100 -16.47 14.86 17.59
C GLY A 100 -16.83 13.47 17.07
N ALA A 101 -17.94 12.90 17.53
CA ALA A 101 -18.40 11.58 17.14
C ALA A 101 -19.58 11.65 16.17
N PHE A 102 -19.57 10.78 15.17
CA PHE A 102 -20.64 10.62 14.20
C PHE A 102 -21.17 9.19 14.19
N TYR A 103 -22.48 9.08 14.04
CA TYR A 103 -23.16 7.81 13.82
C TYR A 103 -24.39 8.03 12.94
N SER A 104 -24.41 7.40 11.76
CA SER A 104 -25.56 7.40 10.85
C SER A 104 -25.56 6.13 9.99
N GLY A 105 -26.70 5.43 9.96
CA GLY A 105 -26.84 4.14 9.30
C GLY A 105 -25.75 3.14 9.73
N ASN A 106 -25.02 2.60 8.77
CA ASN A 106 -23.93 1.66 9.02
C ASN A 106 -22.58 2.34 9.25
N TRP A 107 -22.52 3.67 9.33
CA TRP A 107 -21.27 4.42 9.45
C TRP A 107 -21.13 5.09 10.80
N GLY A 108 -19.91 5.08 11.32
CA GLY A 108 -19.57 5.88 12.48
C GLY A 108 -18.10 5.90 12.84
N GLY A 109 -17.73 6.88 13.67
CA GLY A 109 -16.36 7.11 14.09
C GLY A 109 -16.20 8.47 14.76
N TRP A 110 -14.94 8.79 15.07
CA TRP A 110 -14.55 10.06 15.67
C TRP A 110 -13.70 10.84 14.68
N SER A 111 -14.01 12.11 14.51
CA SER A 111 -13.15 13.10 13.87
C SER A 111 -12.27 13.76 14.93
N ASP A 112 -11.03 14.10 14.57
CA ASP A 112 -10.13 14.78 15.48
C ASP A 112 -10.71 16.15 15.88
N PHE A 113 -11.06 17.01 14.92
CA PHE A 113 -11.57 18.36 15.17
C PHE A 113 -12.75 18.72 14.24
N LEU A 114 -13.71 19.44 14.80
CA LEU A 114 -14.76 20.15 14.06
C LEU A 114 -14.60 21.64 14.34
N GLU A 115 -14.29 22.42 13.31
CA GLU A 115 -14.02 23.86 13.43
C GLU A 115 -15.18 24.67 12.88
N ARG A 116 -15.64 25.67 13.64
CA ARG A 116 -16.76 26.53 13.27
C ARG A 116 -16.36 27.48 12.15
N VAL A 117 -17.27 27.69 11.20
CA VAL A 117 -17.13 28.68 10.12
C VAL A 117 -18.39 29.53 10.00
N ASP A 118 -18.21 30.78 9.56
CA ASP A 118 -19.28 31.78 9.40
C ASP A 118 -20.11 31.52 8.14
N ARG A 119 -20.83 30.39 8.14
CA ARG A 119 -21.71 29.97 7.06
C ARG A 119 -23.02 29.44 7.64
N PRO A 120 -24.18 30.03 7.30
CA PRO A 120 -25.46 29.61 7.85
C PRO A 120 -25.79 28.13 7.60
N SER A 121 -26.44 27.51 8.59
CA SER A 121 -26.86 26.12 8.60
C SER A 121 -28.10 25.90 9.48
N SER A 122 -28.54 24.66 9.62
CA SER A 122 -29.57 24.27 10.59
C SER A 122 -29.15 24.48 12.05
N LEU A 123 -27.87 24.78 12.32
CA LEU A 123 -27.34 25.07 13.66
C LEU A 123 -27.39 26.58 14.00
N GLY A 124 -27.66 27.46 13.04
CA GLY A 124 -27.67 28.91 13.19
C GLY A 124 -26.93 29.63 12.07
N ASP A 125 -26.37 30.81 12.34
CA ASP A 125 -25.60 31.62 11.38
C ASP A 125 -24.18 31.06 11.10
N PHE A 126 -23.87 29.88 11.62
CA PHE A 126 -22.60 29.18 11.50
C PHE A 126 -22.79 27.72 11.09
N SER A 127 -21.70 27.08 10.66
CA SER A 127 -21.61 25.65 10.38
C SER A 127 -20.24 25.13 10.82
N PHE A 128 -19.97 23.85 10.63
CA PHE A 128 -18.68 23.26 10.96
C PHE A 128 -18.03 22.59 9.75
N GLU A 129 -16.70 22.55 9.79
CA GLU A 129 -15.85 21.81 8.86
C GLU A 129 -14.93 20.86 9.62
N VAL A 130 -14.54 19.76 8.97
CA VAL A 130 -13.73 18.71 9.60
C VAL A 130 -12.25 19.05 9.45
N THR A 131 -11.49 18.93 10.54
CA THR A 131 -10.03 18.98 10.53
C THR A 131 -9.45 17.71 11.14
N ASP A 132 -8.52 17.09 10.42
CA ASP A 132 -7.84 15.85 10.79
C ASP A 132 -6.34 16.13 10.99
N THR A 133 -5.72 15.53 11.99
CA THR A 133 -4.31 15.76 12.33
C THR A 133 -3.47 14.56 11.91
N LYS A 134 -2.33 14.81 11.25
CA LYS A 134 -1.44 13.74 10.76
C LYS A 134 0.02 14.07 10.94
N LEU A 135 0.79 13.08 11.41
CA LEU A 135 2.25 13.15 11.48
C LEU A 135 2.93 13.32 10.11
N LYS A 136 2.27 12.90 9.02
CA LYS A 136 2.85 13.00 7.68
C LYS A 136 3.07 14.47 7.30
N ARG A 137 4.17 14.70 6.59
CA ARG A 137 4.54 16.04 6.07
C ARG A 137 3.80 16.41 4.80
N THR A 138 3.09 15.47 4.20
CA THR A 138 2.30 15.68 2.98
C THR A 138 0.92 15.00 3.11
N PRO A 139 -0.13 15.62 2.55
CA PRO A 139 -1.45 15.01 2.49
C PRO A 139 -1.45 13.72 1.68
N HIS A 140 -2.23 12.73 2.11
CA HIS A 140 -2.35 11.46 1.42
C HIS A 140 -3.79 11.24 0.96
N PRO A 141 -4.04 10.66 -0.24
CA PRO A 141 -5.40 10.44 -0.76
C PRO A 141 -6.34 9.69 0.19
N LYS A 142 -5.81 8.77 1.00
CA LYS A 142 -6.59 8.04 2.03
C LYS A 142 -7.20 8.97 3.09
N HIS A 143 -6.54 10.09 3.43
CA HIS A 143 -7.07 11.06 4.39
C HIS A 143 -8.28 11.82 3.81
N LEU A 144 -8.29 12.08 2.50
CA LEU A 144 -9.44 12.72 1.84
C LEU A 144 -10.70 11.85 1.91
N LEU A 145 -10.56 10.52 1.89
CA LEU A 145 -11.70 9.62 2.08
C LEU A 145 -12.30 9.74 3.49
N GLN A 146 -11.44 9.84 4.52
CA GLN A 146 -11.88 10.05 5.89
C GLN A 146 -12.55 11.42 6.07
N LEU A 147 -11.94 12.49 5.57
CA LEU A 147 -12.53 13.83 5.61
C LEU A 147 -13.88 13.87 4.90
N SER A 148 -14.00 13.26 3.73
CA SER A 148 -15.26 13.18 2.99
C SER A 148 -16.35 12.44 3.76
N LEU A 149 -15.99 11.30 4.39
CA LEU A 149 -16.94 10.53 5.18
C LEU A 149 -17.50 11.37 6.33
N TYR A 150 -16.64 12.02 7.10
CA TYR A 150 -17.09 12.84 8.23
C TYR A 150 -17.80 14.12 7.79
N SER A 151 -17.37 14.76 6.69
CA SER A 151 -18.10 15.91 6.13
C SER A 151 -19.50 15.54 5.68
N ASP A 152 -19.70 14.36 5.08
CA ASP A 152 -21.03 13.87 4.70
C ASP A 152 -21.89 13.61 5.97
N LEU A 153 -21.34 12.95 6.99
CA LEU A 153 -22.05 12.70 8.25
C LEU A 153 -22.39 14.00 9.01
N LEU A 154 -21.50 14.98 8.94
CA LEU A 154 -21.71 16.32 9.50
C LEU A 154 -22.82 17.07 8.75
N SER A 155 -22.91 16.89 7.43
CA SER A 155 -23.95 17.49 6.59
C SER A 155 -25.35 17.07 7.03
N GLU A 156 -25.53 15.83 7.51
CA GLU A 156 -26.81 15.34 8.04
C GLU A 156 -27.21 16.04 9.36
N ILE A 157 -26.25 16.58 10.11
CA ILE A 157 -26.50 17.30 11.36
C ILE A 157 -26.83 18.76 11.07
N GLN A 158 -26.01 19.43 10.25
CA GLN A 158 -26.11 20.87 10.00
C GLN A 158 -26.97 21.23 8.78
N GLY A 159 -27.42 20.26 7.98
CA GLY A 159 -28.28 20.49 6.80
C GLY A 159 -27.58 21.12 5.60
N VAL A 160 -26.26 21.32 5.65
CA VAL A 160 -25.45 21.94 4.60
C VAL A 160 -24.12 21.20 4.45
N GLU A 161 -23.74 20.92 3.20
CA GLU A 161 -22.44 20.31 2.89
C GLU A 161 -21.28 21.26 3.24
N PRO A 162 -20.28 20.83 4.03
CA PRO A 162 -19.04 21.57 4.23
C PRO A 162 -18.39 21.96 2.90
N GLU A 163 -17.89 23.19 2.79
CA GLU A 163 -17.21 23.61 1.55
C GLU A 163 -15.78 23.06 1.53
N PHE A 164 -15.12 23.13 2.67
CA PHE A 164 -13.78 22.65 2.88
C PHE A 164 -13.67 21.67 4.05
N ALA A 165 -12.48 21.08 4.15
CA ALA A 165 -11.99 20.28 5.26
C ALA A 165 -10.46 20.35 5.20
N SER A 166 -9.81 20.19 6.34
CA SER A 166 -8.38 20.44 6.46
C SER A 166 -7.63 19.27 7.06
N VAL A 167 -6.34 19.18 6.72
CA VAL A 167 -5.37 18.31 7.39
C VAL A 167 -4.28 19.18 8.02
N GLU A 168 -4.07 19.03 9.32
CA GLU A 168 -2.94 19.61 10.05
C GLU A 168 -1.75 18.64 10.01
N LEU A 169 -0.74 19.01 9.24
CA LEU A 169 0.41 18.16 8.95
C LEU A 169 1.44 18.20 10.09
N GLY A 170 2.34 17.21 10.12
CA GLY A 170 3.41 17.12 11.12
C GLY A 170 4.41 18.27 11.06
N THR A 171 4.39 19.07 9.98
CA THR A 171 5.17 20.31 9.84
C THR A 171 4.53 21.50 10.56
N GLY A 172 3.26 21.39 10.97
CA GLY A 172 2.43 22.49 11.45
C GLY A 172 1.73 23.26 10.33
N ASP A 173 1.91 22.85 9.08
CA ASP A 173 1.20 23.43 7.92
C ASP A 173 -0.23 22.87 7.83
N ARG A 174 -1.17 23.75 7.51
CA ARG A 174 -2.56 23.38 7.20
C ARG A 174 -2.72 23.17 5.69
N ALA A 175 -3.20 21.99 5.31
CA ALA A 175 -3.64 21.71 3.95
C ALA A 175 -5.17 21.68 3.90
N THR A 176 -5.78 22.61 3.17
CA THR A 176 -7.23 22.74 3.05
C THR A 176 -7.71 22.27 1.67
N PHE A 177 -8.81 21.53 1.64
CA PHE A 177 -9.32 20.87 0.45
C PHE A 177 -10.80 21.17 0.24
N ARG A 178 -11.20 21.44 -1.00
CA ARG A 178 -12.61 21.66 -1.35
C ARG A 178 -13.34 20.33 -1.50
N MET A 179 -14.38 20.10 -0.69
CA MET A 179 -15.07 18.80 -0.62
C MET A 179 -15.65 18.36 -1.96
N LYS A 180 -16.13 19.32 -2.77
CA LYS A 180 -16.74 19.04 -4.09
C LYS A 180 -15.79 18.35 -5.06
N ASP A 181 -14.48 18.47 -4.88
CA ASP A 181 -13.50 17.90 -5.81
C ASP A 181 -13.36 16.37 -5.65
N PHE A 182 -13.86 15.78 -4.56
CA PHE A 182 -13.67 14.36 -4.24
C PHE A 182 -14.85 13.66 -3.56
N SER A 183 -15.88 14.39 -3.10
CA SER A 183 -17.04 13.80 -2.42
C SER A 183 -17.73 12.72 -3.26
N ALA A 184 -17.82 12.89 -4.58
CA ALA A 184 -18.38 11.89 -5.49
C ALA A 184 -17.57 10.58 -5.50
N TYR A 185 -16.24 10.68 -5.53
CA TYR A 185 -15.35 9.52 -5.47
C TYR A 185 -15.45 8.81 -4.11
N ALA A 186 -15.50 9.58 -3.02
CA ALA A 186 -15.66 9.05 -1.67
C ALA A 186 -16.99 8.31 -1.51
N ARG A 187 -18.10 8.87 -2.01
CA ARG A 187 -19.41 8.20 -2.03
C ARG A 187 -19.38 6.87 -2.79
N ALA A 188 -18.76 6.85 -3.97
CA ALA A 188 -18.59 5.62 -4.74
C ALA A 188 -17.71 4.59 -4.01
N ALA A 189 -16.67 5.04 -3.29
CA ALA A 189 -15.83 4.16 -2.48
C ALA A 189 -16.59 3.54 -1.29
N ARG A 190 -17.44 4.32 -0.62
CA ARG A 190 -18.33 3.82 0.46
C ARG A 190 -19.30 2.77 -0.06
N HIS A 191 -19.97 3.04 -1.18
CA HIS A 191 -20.89 2.09 -1.79
C HIS A 191 -20.21 0.76 -2.14
N ARG A 192 -18.98 0.81 -2.70
CA ARG A 192 -18.22 -0.42 -2.97
C ARG A 192 -17.92 -1.23 -1.71
N LEU A 193 -17.64 -0.57 -0.58
CA LEU A 193 -17.43 -1.27 0.69
C LEU A 193 -18.74 -1.87 1.21
N GLU A 194 -19.83 -1.11 1.19
CA GLU A 194 -21.16 -1.58 1.62
C GLU A 194 -21.59 -2.81 0.81
N GLU A 195 -21.46 -2.74 -0.51
CA GLU A 195 -21.73 -3.84 -1.43
C GLU A 195 -20.81 -5.04 -1.17
N PHE A 196 -19.52 -4.81 -0.94
CA PHE A 196 -18.57 -5.87 -0.61
C PHE A 196 -18.91 -6.57 0.72
N VAL A 197 -19.32 -5.81 1.74
CA VAL A 197 -19.74 -6.35 3.03
C VAL A 197 -21.04 -7.14 2.91
N ALA A 198 -21.97 -6.68 2.07
CA ALA A 198 -23.22 -7.38 1.82
C ALA A 198 -23.03 -8.68 1.01
N THR A 199 -22.22 -8.64 -0.05
CA THR A 199 -22.01 -9.77 -0.97
C THR A 199 -20.94 -10.74 -0.50
N GLN A 200 -19.95 -10.27 0.28
CA GLN A 200 -18.76 -11.02 0.70
C GLN A 200 -18.10 -11.76 -0.48
N THR A 201 -17.88 -11.03 -1.57
CA THR A 201 -17.24 -11.56 -2.79
C THR A 201 -15.91 -12.25 -2.41
N PRO A 202 -15.65 -13.49 -2.87
CA PRO A 202 -14.43 -14.21 -2.53
C PRO A 202 -13.16 -13.42 -2.87
N THR A 203 -12.20 -13.43 -1.95
CA THR A 203 -10.89 -12.81 -2.14
C THR A 203 -9.78 -13.83 -1.88
N ARG A 204 -8.57 -13.50 -2.34
CA ARG A 204 -7.36 -14.27 -2.05
C ARG A 204 -6.22 -13.34 -1.63
N PRO A 205 -5.24 -13.80 -0.85
CA PRO A 205 -4.12 -12.97 -0.43
C PRO A 205 -3.25 -12.63 -1.65
N MET A 206 -3.22 -11.34 -2.00
CA MET A 206 -2.35 -10.81 -3.05
C MET A 206 -1.52 -9.66 -2.47
N PRO A 207 -0.20 -9.60 -2.73
CA PRO A 207 0.62 -8.52 -2.24
C PRO A 207 0.14 -7.16 -2.77
N CYS A 208 0.21 -6.17 -1.90
CA CYS A 208 -0.14 -4.79 -2.17
C CYS A 208 0.74 -3.83 -1.35
N SER A 209 0.69 -2.54 -1.66
CA SER A 209 1.48 -1.52 -0.97
C SER A 209 1.17 -1.39 0.52
N ASP A 210 0.01 -1.86 0.96
CA ASP A 210 -0.42 -1.79 2.36
C ASP A 210 0.04 -2.96 3.22
N CYS A 211 0.65 -3.99 2.63
CA CYS A 211 1.06 -5.20 3.36
C CYS A 211 2.01 -4.92 4.52
N GLY A 212 2.94 -3.96 4.39
CA GLY A 212 3.94 -3.68 5.44
C GLY A 212 3.39 -3.13 6.75
N LEU A 213 2.18 -2.55 6.73
CA LEU A 213 1.46 -2.11 7.94
C LEU A 213 0.17 -2.91 8.16
N CYS A 214 -0.02 -4.00 7.40
CA CYS A 214 -1.21 -4.81 7.48
C CYS A 214 -1.13 -5.76 8.67
N ARG A 215 -2.14 -5.71 9.55
CA ARG A 215 -2.28 -6.63 10.69
C ARG A 215 -2.42 -8.11 10.30
N TRP A 216 -2.68 -8.40 9.03
CA TRP A 216 -2.88 -9.75 8.48
C TRP A 216 -1.69 -10.27 7.67
N GLU A 217 -0.58 -9.54 7.65
CA GLU A 217 0.59 -9.86 6.81
C GLU A 217 1.13 -11.27 7.07
N ASP A 218 1.33 -11.65 8.33
CA ASP A 218 1.88 -12.96 8.70
C ASP A 218 0.96 -14.10 8.26
N HIS A 219 -0.36 -13.90 8.38
CA HIS A 219 -1.32 -14.86 7.87
C HIS A 219 -1.23 -14.99 6.34
N CYS A 220 -1.25 -13.88 5.61
CA CYS A 220 -1.16 -13.90 4.15
C CYS A 220 0.14 -14.58 3.68
N LYS A 221 1.28 -14.28 4.31
CA LYS A 221 2.56 -14.94 4.05
C LYS A 221 2.50 -16.43 4.33
N SER A 222 1.86 -16.84 5.42
CA SER A 222 1.70 -18.26 5.76
C SER A 222 0.89 -19.02 4.70
N VAL A 223 -0.13 -18.36 4.12
CA VAL A 223 -0.92 -18.92 3.02
C VAL A 223 -0.06 -19.05 1.76
N TRP A 224 0.70 -18.02 1.39
CA TRP A 224 1.58 -18.08 0.23
C TRP A 224 2.62 -19.20 0.33
N ILE A 225 3.22 -19.39 1.50
CA ILE A 225 4.19 -20.48 1.72
C ILE A 225 3.49 -21.84 1.63
N LYS A 226 2.34 -22.01 2.30
CA LYS A 226 1.61 -23.27 2.34
C LYS A 226 1.09 -23.70 0.97
N GLU A 227 0.65 -22.75 0.15
CA GLU A 227 0.07 -22.99 -1.18
C GLU A 227 1.12 -22.98 -2.29
N ASP A 228 2.41 -22.96 -1.96
CA ASP A 228 3.52 -22.83 -2.91
C ASP A 228 3.32 -21.68 -3.92
N SER A 229 2.78 -20.56 -3.44
CA SER A 229 2.30 -19.48 -4.28
C SER A 229 3.42 -18.82 -5.07
N LEU A 230 3.14 -18.46 -6.33
CA LEU A 230 4.01 -17.62 -7.16
C LEU A 230 4.38 -16.29 -6.50
N PHE A 231 3.57 -15.75 -5.57
CA PHE A 231 3.88 -14.52 -4.84
C PHE A 231 5.07 -14.63 -3.88
N ASN A 232 5.59 -15.84 -3.65
CA ASN A 232 6.87 -16.05 -2.98
C ASN A 232 8.08 -15.67 -3.85
N VAL A 233 7.92 -15.55 -5.18
CA VAL A 233 8.99 -15.05 -6.07
C VAL A 233 9.24 -13.57 -5.75
N ALA A 234 10.46 -13.28 -5.32
CA ALA A 234 10.87 -11.91 -4.98
C ALA A 234 10.56 -10.94 -6.15
N ASN A 235 9.87 -9.84 -5.82
CA ASN A 235 9.49 -8.78 -6.75
C ASN A 235 8.57 -9.21 -7.92
N VAL A 236 7.93 -10.38 -7.85
CA VAL A 236 6.95 -10.75 -8.87
C VAL A 236 5.76 -9.79 -8.85
N SER A 237 5.38 -9.30 -10.02
CA SER A 237 4.19 -8.46 -10.15
C SER A 237 2.93 -9.31 -10.26
N ARG A 238 1.79 -8.76 -9.82
CA ARG A 238 0.45 -9.35 -10.04
C ARG A 238 0.17 -9.64 -11.52
N ALA A 239 0.70 -8.81 -12.41
CA ALA A 239 0.56 -8.99 -13.85
C ALA A 239 1.39 -10.18 -14.39
N GLN A 240 2.55 -10.48 -13.80
CA GLN A 240 3.32 -11.68 -14.11
C GLN A 240 2.63 -12.93 -13.57
N VAL A 241 2.18 -12.91 -12.31
CA VAL A 241 1.43 -14.03 -11.73
C VAL A 241 0.19 -14.36 -12.57
N LYS A 242 -0.60 -13.35 -12.96
CA LYS A 242 -1.76 -13.56 -13.84
C LYS A 242 -1.40 -14.22 -15.18
N LYS A 243 -0.22 -13.91 -15.75
CA LYS A 243 0.25 -14.51 -17.00
C LYS A 243 0.74 -15.94 -16.82
N LEU A 244 1.40 -16.22 -15.69
CA LEU A 244 1.82 -17.57 -15.31
C LEU A 244 0.60 -18.46 -15.08
N GLU A 245 -0.37 -18.00 -14.28
CA GLU A 245 -1.62 -18.72 -14.01
C GLU A 245 -2.41 -18.96 -15.31
N ALA A 246 -2.43 -18.00 -16.23
CA ALA A 246 -3.07 -18.17 -17.55
C ALA A 246 -2.32 -19.11 -18.50
N ALA A 247 -1.10 -19.52 -18.14
CA ALA A 247 -0.31 -20.54 -18.82
C ALA A 247 -0.21 -21.83 -17.98
N ASP A 248 -1.16 -22.03 -17.06
CA ASP A 248 -1.27 -23.19 -16.19
C ASP A 248 -0.07 -23.39 -15.24
N VAL A 249 0.71 -22.34 -14.99
CA VAL A 249 1.77 -22.29 -13.98
C VAL A 249 1.21 -21.59 -12.74
N ASN A 250 0.91 -22.36 -11.70
CA ASN A 250 0.22 -21.92 -10.48
C ASN A 250 1.11 -21.94 -9.24
N THR A 251 2.17 -22.74 -9.24
CA THR A 251 3.06 -22.96 -8.09
C THR A 251 4.51 -22.55 -8.36
N LEU A 252 5.32 -22.36 -7.31
CA LEU A 252 6.77 -22.15 -7.48
C LEU A 252 7.43 -23.39 -8.08
N GLN A 253 7.01 -24.59 -7.68
CA GLN A 253 7.52 -25.82 -8.24
C GLN A 253 7.29 -25.87 -9.75
N GLU A 254 6.05 -25.64 -10.21
CA GLU A 254 5.71 -25.60 -11.63
C GLU A 254 6.50 -24.50 -12.36
N LEU A 255 6.69 -23.34 -11.74
CA LEU A 255 7.52 -22.28 -12.32
C LEU A 255 9.00 -22.69 -12.43
N SER A 256 9.52 -23.47 -11.46
CA SER A 256 10.91 -23.91 -11.44
C SER A 256 11.22 -25.00 -12.47
N GLU A 257 10.22 -25.79 -12.83
CA GLU A 257 10.29 -26.86 -13.84
C GLU A 257 9.98 -26.35 -15.26
N LEU A 258 9.56 -25.09 -15.38
CA LEU A 258 9.15 -24.50 -16.65
C LEU A 258 10.33 -24.38 -17.64
N ASP A 259 10.27 -25.16 -18.72
CA ASP A 259 11.31 -25.26 -19.75
C ASP A 259 11.02 -24.42 -21.02
N HIS A 260 9.88 -23.74 -21.04
CA HIS A 260 9.40 -22.97 -22.19
C HIS A 260 8.94 -21.56 -21.78
N PRO A 261 9.00 -20.57 -22.68
CA PRO A 261 8.64 -19.20 -22.35
C PRO A 261 7.12 -19.01 -22.22
N VAL A 262 6.69 -18.32 -21.15
CA VAL A 262 5.29 -17.85 -21.03
C VAL A 262 5.07 -16.58 -21.84
N ARG A 263 4.04 -16.59 -22.71
CA ARG A 263 3.69 -15.45 -23.56
C ARG A 263 3.47 -14.18 -22.71
N GLY A 264 4.13 -13.09 -23.11
CA GLY A 264 4.01 -11.79 -22.45
C GLY A 264 4.81 -11.66 -21.16
N ILE A 265 5.52 -12.71 -20.72
CA ILE A 265 6.62 -12.61 -19.78
C ILE A 265 7.90 -12.55 -20.61
N ARG A 266 8.67 -11.47 -20.43
CA ARG A 266 9.90 -11.24 -21.20
C ARG A 266 11.02 -12.06 -20.62
N VAL A 267 11.21 -13.27 -21.14
CA VAL A 267 12.36 -14.14 -20.89
C VAL A 267 12.80 -14.73 -22.24
N GLY A 268 14.10 -14.72 -22.51
CA GLY A 268 14.62 -15.14 -23.81
C GLY A 268 16.13 -14.93 -23.92
N THR A 269 16.71 -15.51 -24.97
CA THR A 269 18.12 -15.27 -25.31
C THR A 269 18.32 -13.81 -25.75
N VAL A 270 19.55 -13.34 -25.65
CA VAL A 270 19.96 -11.99 -26.09
C VAL A 270 19.41 -11.62 -27.47
N ASP A 271 19.40 -12.58 -28.40
CA ASP A 271 18.93 -12.39 -29.77
C ASP A 271 17.44 -11.96 -29.82
N LYS A 272 16.60 -12.46 -28.90
CA LYS A 272 15.16 -12.11 -28.83
C LYS A 272 14.92 -10.69 -28.31
N PHE A 273 15.94 -10.05 -27.73
CA PHE A 273 15.86 -8.71 -27.15
C PHE A 273 16.65 -7.66 -27.95
N GLN A 274 17.16 -8.00 -29.13
CA GLN A 274 17.83 -7.03 -29.98
C GLN A 274 16.92 -5.84 -30.31
N GLY A 275 17.48 -4.62 -30.19
CA GLY A 275 16.75 -3.37 -30.42
C GLY A 275 15.82 -2.93 -29.28
N GLN A 276 15.73 -3.69 -28.19
CA GLN A 276 14.91 -3.36 -27.01
C GLN A 276 15.79 -2.97 -25.83
N GLU A 277 15.34 -2.00 -25.04
CA GLU A 277 16.08 -1.51 -23.85
C GLU A 277 15.23 -1.62 -22.58
N ALA A 278 15.88 -1.76 -21.43
CA ALA A 278 15.24 -1.79 -20.13
C ALA A 278 16.03 -0.97 -19.09
N PRO A 279 15.40 -0.39 -18.05
CA PRO A 279 16.12 0.28 -16.97
C PRO A 279 17.19 -0.60 -16.33
N VAL A 280 16.86 -1.88 -16.12
CA VAL A 280 17.76 -2.90 -15.59
C VAL A 280 17.68 -4.15 -16.49
N CYS A 281 18.84 -4.74 -16.82
CA CYS A 281 18.93 -6.03 -17.48
C CYS A 281 19.59 -7.05 -16.56
N LEU A 282 18.97 -8.23 -16.43
CA LEU A 282 19.55 -9.40 -15.77
C LEU A 282 19.98 -10.37 -16.86
N VAL A 283 21.28 -10.63 -16.95
CA VAL A 283 21.88 -11.47 -17.98
C VAL A 283 22.42 -12.72 -17.30
N SER A 284 21.79 -13.87 -17.51
CA SER A 284 22.32 -15.15 -17.04
C SER A 284 23.18 -15.80 -18.12
N MET A 285 24.35 -16.31 -17.75
CA MET A 285 25.22 -17.11 -18.62
C MET A 285 24.63 -18.50 -18.89
N THR A 286 23.69 -18.96 -18.07
CA THR A 286 22.95 -20.23 -18.25
C THR A 286 23.83 -21.48 -18.42
N ALA A 287 25.06 -21.45 -17.88
CA ALA A 287 26.01 -22.55 -17.91
C ALA A 287 26.81 -22.60 -16.59
N SER A 288 27.09 -23.81 -16.10
CA SER A 288 27.90 -24.02 -14.89
C SER A 288 29.40 -24.08 -15.23
N SER A 289 29.75 -24.62 -16.40
CA SER A 289 31.13 -24.66 -16.91
C SER A 289 31.18 -24.42 -18.42
N ALA A 290 32.37 -24.08 -18.94
CA ALA A 290 32.58 -23.92 -20.38
C ALA A 290 32.55 -25.25 -21.15
N ASP A 291 32.67 -26.38 -20.45
CA ASP A 291 32.69 -27.72 -21.04
C ASP A 291 31.28 -28.30 -21.23
N GLU A 292 30.27 -27.73 -20.56
CA GLU A 292 28.88 -28.19 -20.58
C GLU A 292 28.02 -27.53 -21.66
N THR A 293 28.55 -26.55 -22.41
CA THR A 293 27.79 -25.84 -23.46
C THR A 293 27.73 -26.65 -24.75
N PRO A 294 26.52 -27.03 -25.24
CA PRO A 294 26.37 -27.79 -26.49
C PRO A 294 26.88 -27.06 -27.73
N ARG A 295 27.04 -25.73 -27.65
CA ARG A 295 27.46 -24.86 -28.75
C ARG A 295 28.91 -24.39 -28.62
N GLY A 296 29.64 -24.91 -27.62
CA GLY A 296 31.04 -24.59 -27.37
C GLY A 296 31.27 -23.26 -26.63
N MET A 297 32.51 -23.08 -26.21
CA MET A 297 33.01 -21.93 -25.47
C MET A 297 32.84 -20.63 -26.26
N GLU A 298 33.15 -20.63 -27.55
CA GLU A 298 33.12 -19.44 -28.40
C GLU A 298 31.72 -18.85 -28.51
N PHE A 299 30.70 -19.71 -28.44
CA PHE A 299 29.31 -19.29 -28.39
C PHE A 299 28.94 -18.68 -27.03
N LEU A 300 29.33 -19.34 -25.93
CA LEU A 300 29.00 -18.94 -24.56
C LEU A 300 29.62 -17.58 -24.21
N PHE A 301 30.89 -17.38 -24.56
CA PHE A 301 31.67 -16.16 -24.25
C PHE A 301 31.69 -15.15 -25.41
N SER A 302 30.80 -15.27 -26.38
CA SER A 302 30.76 -14.37 -27.54
C SER A 302 30.62 -12.91 -27.11
N LEU A 303 31.67 -12.11 -27.39
CA LEU A 303 31.69 -10.66 -27.09
C LEU A 303 30.50 -9.92 -27.69
N ASN A 304 30.16 -10.25 -28.94
CA ASN A 304 29.03 -9.61 -29.62
C ASN A 304 27.72 -9.85 -28.87
N ARG A 305 27.51 -11.05 -28.32
CA ARG A 305 26.29 -11.38 -27.56
C ARG A 305 26.29 -10.71 -26.19
N ILE A 306 27.41 -10.75 -25.47
CA ILE A 306 27.53 -10.12 -24.15
C ILE A 306 27.34 -8.59 -24.27
N ASN A 307 28.01 -7.97 -25.24
CA ASN A 307 27.89 -6.53 -25.50
C ASN A 307 26.44 -6.16 -25.84
N VAL A 308 25.77 -6.92 -26.70
CA VAL A 308 24.36 -6.69 -27.00
C VAL A 308 23.50 -6.83 -25.75
N ALA A 309 23.73 -7.82 -24.89
CA ALA A 309 22.94 -8.05 -23.68
C ALA A 309 23.10 -6.92 -22.65
N VAL A 310 24.34 -6.54 -22.38
CA VAL A 310 24.70 -5.54 -21.36
C VAL A 310 24.31 -4.13 -21.80
N SER A 311 24.51 -3.79 -23.08
CA SER A 311 24.18 -2.45 -23.62
C SER A 311 22.69 -2.14 -23.69
N ARG A 312 21.79 -3.11 -23.44
CA ARG A 312 20.34 -2.83 -23.36
C ARG A 312 19.90 -2.26 -22.03
N ALA A 313 20.76 -2.34 -21.01
CA ALA A 313 20.50 -1.69 -19.74
C ALA A 313 20.69 -0.17 -19.87
N LYS A 314 19.67 0.59 -19.48
CA LYS A 314 19.76 2.06 -19.40
C LYS A 314 20.47 2.55 -18.16
N GLY A 315 20.40 1.78 -17.07
CA GLY A 315 20.98 2.15 -15.77
C GLY A 315 21.85 1.07 -15.16
N LEU A 316 21.44 -0.20 -15.20
CA LEU A 316 22.18 -1.28 -14.56
C LEU A 316 22.07 -2.60 -15.34
N SER A 317 23.22 -3.23 -15.61
CA SER A 317 23.28 -4.60 -16.11
C SER A 317 23.95 -5.49 -15.08
N LEU A 318 23.27 -6.58 -14.70
CA LEU A 318 23.82 -7.59 -13.80
C LEU A 318 24.02 -8.88 -14.58
N VAL A 319 25.26 -9.37 -14.60
CA VAL A 319 25.63 -10.63 -15.25
C VAL A 319 25.75 -11.71 -14.17
N PHE A 320 25.02 -12.81 -14.33
CA PHE A 320 25.00 -13.95 -13.43
C PHE A 320 25.66 -15.14 -14.14
N GLY A 321 26.72 -15.68 -13.55
CA GLY A 321 27.41 -16.86 -14.07
C GLY A 321 28.05 -17.65 -12.93
N ALA A 322 28.26 -18.94 -13.17
CA ALA A 322 29.01 -19.77 -12.22
C ALA A 322 30.48 -19.30 -12.14
N PRO A 323 31.10 -19.25 -10.95
CA PRO A 323 32.50 -18.83 -10.80
C PRO A 323 33.47 -19.62 -11.69
N GLN A 324 33.20 -20.91 -11.89
CA GLN A 324 33.97 -21.83 -12.73
C GLN A 324 34.07 -21.39 -14.19
N LEU A 325 33.15 -20.55 -14.69
CA LEU A 325 33.25 -19.98 -16.04
C LEU A 325 34.49 -19.08 -16.22
N ARG A 326 35.01 -18.50 -15.13
CA ARG A 326 36.25 -17.71 -15.16
C ARG A 326 37.51 -18.57 -15.15
N GLU A 327 37.37 -19.85 -14.83
CA GLU A 327 38.44 -20.85 -14.78
C GLU A 327 38.49 -21.68 -16.07
N ALA A 328 37.79 -21.24 -17.11
CA ALA A 328 37.66 -21.97 -18.36
C ALA A 328 39.03 -22.19 -19.04
N LYS A 329 39.30 -23.44 -19.43
CA LYS A 329 40.57 -23.80 -20.09
C LYS A 329 40.61 -23.27 -21.52
N CYS A 330 41.50 -22.32 -21.77
CA CYS A 330 41.71 -21.74 -23.09
C CYS A 330 42.84 -22.47 -23.82
N ASN A 331 42.57 -23.00 -25.01
CA ASN A 331 43.54 -23.69 -25.85
C ASN A 331 44.08 -22.79 -26.98
N THR A 332 43.45 -21.63 -27.22
CA THR A 332 43.91 -20.62 -28.17
C THR A 332 43.92 -19.23 -27.56
N VAL A 333 44.62 -18.30 -28.21
CA VAL A 333 44.66 -16.89 -27.79
C VAL A 333 43.27 -16.26 -27.90
N GLU A 334 42.51 -16.61 -28.93
CA GLU A 334 41.15 -16.12 -29.15
C GLU A 334 40.22 -16.54 -28.02
N GLN A 335 40.30 -17.78 -27.55
CA GLN A 335 39.53 -18.26 -26.40
C GLN A 335 39.87 -17.49 -25.12
N MET A 336 41.15 -17.20 -24.90
CA MET A 336 41.60 -16.40 -23.76
C MET A 336 41.00 -14.99 -23.78
N MET A 337 40.95 -14.34 -24.96
CA MET A 337 40.31 -13.03 -25.12
C MET A 337 38.81 -13.05 -24.82
N LEU A 338 38.11 -14.14 -25.16
CA LEU A 338 36.67 -14.27 -24.88
C LEU A 338 36.40 -14.43 -23.38
N VAL A 339 37.18 -15.26 -22.69
CA VAL A 339 37.04 -15.48 -21.24
C VAL A 339 37.45 -14.25 -20.43
N ASP A 340 38.48 -13.52 -20.89
CA ASP A 340 38.97 -12.28 -20.27
C ASP A 340 37.84 -11.27 -20.02
N THR A 341 36.88 -11.16 -20.93
CA THR A 341 35.76 -10.22 -20.78
C THR A 341 34.86 -10.56 -19.59
N LEU A 342 34.65 -11.84 -19.27
CA LEU A 342 33.88 -12.23 -18.07
C LEU A 342 34.73 -12.08 -16.80
N CYS A 343 36.04 -12.32 -16.89
CA CYS A 343 36.99 -12.14 -15.79
C CYS A 343 37.20 -10.68 -15.41
N ALA A 344 37.10 -9.76 -16.37
CA ALA A 344 37.20 -8.33 -16.17
C ALA A 344 35.98 -7.73 -15.43
N LEU A 345 34.86 -8.45 -15.35
CA LEU A 345 33.69 -7.98 -14.59
C LEU A 345 33.96 -8.04 -13.08
N PRO A 346 33.73 -6.94 -12.33
CA PRO A 346 33.91 -6.94 -10.90
C PRO A 346 32.89 -7.86 -10.23
N ASP A 347 33.34 -8.60 -9.22
CA ASP A 347 32.42 -9.38 -8.39
C ASP A 347 31.49 -8.45 -7.62
N PHE A 348 30.20 -8.76 -7.65
CA PHE A 348 29.17 -7.95 -7.00
C PHE A 348 29.43 -7.77 -5.50
N ASN A 349 30.00 -8.79 -4.83
CA ASN A 349 30.37 -8.73 -3.42
C ASN A 349 31.52 -7.75 -3.12
N ASN A 350 32.33 -7.41 -4.12
CA ASN A 350 33.44 -6.46 -4.02
C ASN A 350 33.06 -5.02 -4.37
N LEU A 351 31.81 -4.76 -4.81
CA LEU A 351 31.33 -3.42 -5.13
C LEU A 351 31.04 -2.55 -3.88
N SER A 352 31.05 -3.13 -2.67
CA SER A 352 30.91 -2.39 -1.40
C SER A 352 32.12 -1.52 -1.02
N LYS A 353 33.14 -1.43 -1.91
CA LYS A 353 34.35 -0.62 -1.74
C LYS A 353 34.52 0.50 -2.80
N LEU A 354 33.49 0.73 -3.63
CA LEU A 354 33.38 1.88 -4.54
C LEU A 354 32.31 2.83 -3.99
#